data_AF-A0A2G9S6D2-F1
#
_entry.id   AF-A0A2G9S6D2-F1
#
_cell.length_a   1.000
_cell.length_b   1.000
_cell.length_c   1.000
_cell.angle_alpha   90.00
_cell.angle_beta   90.00
_cell.angle_gamma   90.00
#
_symmetry.space_group_name_H-M   'P 1'
#
loop_
_entity.id
_entity.type
_entity.pdbx_description
1 polymer ?
#
loop_
_entity_poly.entity_id
_entity_poly.type
_entity_poly.pdbx_seq_one_letter_code
_entity_poly.pdbx_strand_id
1 'polypeptide(L)'
;GKFALELKLEQHRYSYARFGYSIAKIGDVNQDGYQDFAIGAPLEGYFEEPESFGSVYIYNSNARSIHTTHSQKIRATDCRQKLQFFGQSVDGGLDLTDDGYADIAVGSLGNVMVLRSRPVVKARAFMRFQPEKISLLSNTKIVNASLCFDITPFKKEEFKKTYLYYELELDVSMKERRIAFNTETSSRGKLYLLSSNCTQPITLTVL
;
A
#
# COMPACT_ATOMS: atom_id res chain seq x y z
N GLY A 1 -24.12 3.30 -31.01
CA GLY A 1 -23.62 3.82 -29.72
C GLY A 1 -22.95 5.15 -29.95
N LYS A 2 -23.06 6.09 -29.00
CA LYS A 2 -22.33 7.37 -29.02
C LYS A 2 -21.23 7.27 -27.97
N PHE A 3 -19.98 7.54 -28.36
CA PHE A 3 -18.84 7.55 -27.44
C PHE A 3 -18.50 9.00 -27.11
N ALA A 4 -18.16 9.26 -25.84
CA ALA A 4 -17.64 10.52 -25.38
C ALA A 4 -16.30 10.25 -24.67
N LEU A 5 -15.35 11.17 -24.82
CA LEU A 5 -14.10 11.10 -24.06
C LEU A 5 -14.43 11.36 -22.58
N GLU A 6 -14.21 10.36 -21.74
CA GLU A 6 -14.43 10.45 -20.30
C GLU A 6 -13.13 10.78 -19.54
N LEU A 7 -12.02 10.18 -19.96
CA LEU A 7 -10.73 10.31 -19.28
C LEU A 7 -9.58 10.17 -20.27
N LYS A 8 -8.48 10.89 -20.00
CA LYS A 8 -7.20 10.73 -20.70
C LYS A 8 -6.09 10.50 -19.67
N LEU A 9 -5.30 9.45 -19.89
CA LEU A 9 -4.10 9.16 -19.11
C LEU A 9 -2.88 9.55 -19.94
N GLU A 10 -1.98 10.35 -19.35
CA GLU A 10 -0.81 10.88 -20.06
C GLU A 10 0.46 10.66 -19.24
N GLN A 11 1.55 10.36 -19.94
CA GLN A 11 2.90 10.32 -19.38
C GLN A 11 3.77 11.32 -20.14
N HIS A 12 4.08 12.44 -19.49
CA HIS A 12 4.80 13.55 -20.13
C HIS A 12 6.33 13.45 -20.02
N ARG A 13 6.84 12.49 -19.24
CA ARG A 13 8.27 12.42 -18.92
C ARG A 13 9.12 11.85 -20.06
N TYR A 14 8.54 11.01 -20.92
CA TYR A 14 9.28 10.32 -21.97
C TYR A 14 8.54 10.45 -23.30
N SER A 15 8.97 11.42 -24.11
CA SER A 15 8.61 11.47 -25.53
C SER A 15 9.06 10.15 -26.17
N TYR A 16 8.17 9.49 -26.93
CA TYR A 16 8.43 8.22 -27.63
C TYR A 16 8.40 6.92 -26.80
N ALA A 17 8.03 6.95 -25.52
CA ALA A 17 7.90 5.74 -24.70
C ALA A 17 6.83 4.73 -25.18
N ARG A 18 5.94 5.16 -26.09
CA ARG A 18 4.76 4.40 -26.53
C ARG A 18 3.88 3.97 -25.36
N PHE A 19 3.67 4.87 -24.40
CA PHE A 19 2.69 4.64 -23.34
C PHE A 19 1.31 4.36 -23.95
N GLY A 20 0.66 3.30 -23.47
CA GLY A 20 -0.62 2.83 -24.04
C GLY A 20 -0.46 1.80 -25.16
N TYR A 21 0.76 1.30 -25.43
CA TYR A 21 0.99 0.28 -26.46
C TYR A 21 0.27 -1.04 -26.15
N SER A 22 0.20 -1.39 -24.86
CA SER A 22 -0.57 -2.53 -24.36
C SER A 22 -1.40 -2.06 -23.15
N ILE A 23 -2.60 -2.61 -23.02
CA ILE A 23 -3.51 -2.31 -21.91
C ILE A 23 -4.18 -3.63 -21.50
N ALA A 24 -4.17 -3.93 -20.21
CA ALA A 24 -4.82 -5.10 -19.65
C ALA A 24 -5.63 -4.75 -18.41
N LYS A 25 -6.79 -5.39 -18.26
CA LYS A 25 -7.51 -5.46 -17.01
C LYS A 25 -6.84 -6.54 -16.16
N ILE A 26 -6.33 -6.20 -14.98
CA ILE A 26 -5.44 -7.07 -14.20
C ILE A 26 -6.09 -7.60 -12.92
N GLY A 27 -7.42 -7.47 -12.78
CA GLY A 27 -8.12 -7.86 -11.56
C GLY A 27 -8.04 -6.79 -10.47
N ASP A 28 -8.47 -7.14 -9.26
CA ASP A 28 -8.35 -6.30 -8.07
C ASP A 28 -7.05 -6.66 -7.35
N VAL A 29 -5.94 -6.01 -7.75
CA VAL A 29 -4.59 -6.38 -7.29
C VAL A 29 -4.30 -5.86 -5.89
N ASN A 30 -5.06 -4.87 -5.41
CA ASN A 30 -4.94 -4.31 -4.07
C ASN A 30 -6.07 -4.75 -3.10
N GLN A 31 -7.01 -5.57 -3.57
CA GLN A 31 -8.15 -6.11 -2.82
C GLN A 31 -9.04 -5.03 -2.20
N ASP A 32 -9.28 -3.93 -2.93
CA ASP A 32 -10.16 -2.84 -2.49
C ASP A 32 -11.59 -2.92 -3.02
N GLY A 33 -11.88 -3.93 -3.85
CA GLY A 33 -13.17 -4.20 -4.47
C GLY A 33 -13.31 -3.64 -5.89
N TYR A 34 -12.29 -2.96 -6.41
CA TYR A 34 -12.31 -2.34 -7.73
C TYR A 34 -11.31 -2.97 -8.69
N GLN A 35 -11.57 -2.83 -9.99
CA GLN A 35 -10.75 -3.43 -11.04
C GLN A 35 -9.57 -2.53 -11.39
N ASP A 36 -8.38 -3.08 -11.42
CA ASP A 36 -7.16 -2.36 -11.73
C ASP A 36 -6.70 -2.63 -13.17
N PHE A 37 -5.81 -1.77 -13.66
CA PHE A 37 -5.33 -1.80 -15.04
C PHE A 37 -3.80 -1.72 -15.09
N ALA A 38 -3.23 -2.46 -16.04
CA ALA A 38 -1.83 -2.32 -16.42
C ALA A 38 -1.71 -1.69 -17.80
N ILE A 39 -0.79 -0.74 -17.95
CA ILE A 39 -0.51 -0.04 -19.21
C ILE A 39 0.98 -0.16 -19.53
N GLY A 40 1.30 -0.68 -20.71
CA GLY A 40 2.67 -0.83 -21.19
C GLY A 40 3.22 0.42 -21.88
N ALA A 41 4.52 0.66 -21.67
CA ALA A 41 5.34 1.66 -22.34
C ALA A 41 6.68 1.02 -22.78
N PRO A 42 6.67 0.17 -23.82
CA PRO A 42 7.80 -0.70 -24.15
C PRO A 42 9.05 0.04 -24.63
N LEU A 43 8.97 1.32 -25.04
CA LEU A 43 10.15 2.10 -25.45
C LEU A 43 10.68 3.03 -24.36
N GLU A 44 10.06 3.05 -23.18
CA GLU A 44 10.51 3.90 -22.08
C GLU A 44 11.88 3.44 -21.57
N GLY A 45 12.82 4.37 -21.38
CA GLY A 45 14.16 4.02 -20.90
C GLY A 45 15.16 3.62 -22.00
N TYR A 46 14.74 3.58 -23.27
CA TYR A 46 15.58 3.08 -24.37
C TYR A 46 16.87 3.88 -24.57
N PHE A 47 16.81 5.20 -24.40
CA PHE A 47 17.98 6.07 -24.59
C PHE A 47 18.91 6.10 -23.37
N GLU A 48 18.39 5.72 -22.20
CA GLU A 48 19.13 5.63 -20.96
C GLU A 48 19.82 4.27 -20.80
N GLU A 49 19.09 3.18 -21.03
CA GLU A 49 19.53 1.80 -20.79
C GLU A 49 19.15 0.88 -21.97
N PRO A 50 19.86 0.95 -23.12
CA PRO A 50 19.47 0.24 -24.35
C PRO A 50 19.45 -1.29 -24.21
N GLU A 51 20.20 -1.82 -23.25
CA GLU A 51 20.23 -3.26 -22.97
C GLU A 51 19.01 -3.73 -22.19
N SER A 52 18.34 -2.86 -21.44
CA SER A 52 17.23 -3.24 -20.57
C SER A 52 16.23 -2.09 -20.38
N PHE A 53 15.17 -2.07 -21.20
CA PHE A 53 14.22 -0.97 -21.26
C PHE A 53 12.78 -1.44 -21.46
N GLY A 54 11.86 -0.50 -21.28
CA GLY A 54 10.42 -0.72 -21.23
C GLY A 54 9.90 -0.70 -19.79
N SER A 55 8.62 -0.41 -19.65
CA SER A 55 7.95 -0.33 -18.35
C SER A 55 6.48 -0.71 -18.44
N VAL A 56 5.93 -1.12 -17.31
CA VAL A 56 4.49 -1.31 -17.10
C VAL A 56 4.05 -0.43 -15.93
N TYR A 57 2.92 0.24 -16.11
CA TYR A 57 2.30 1.09 -15.11
C TYR A 57 1.03 0.46 -14.57
N ILE A 58 0.87 0.46 -13.25
CA ILE A 58 -0.33 -0.02 -12.57
C ILE A 58 -1.20 1.17 -12.20
N TYR A 59 -2.44 1.15 -12.64
CA TYR A 59 -3.46 2.14 -12.39
C TYR A 59 -4.61 1.51 -11.62
N ASN A 60 -4.79 1.94 -10.37
CA ASN A 60 -5.94 1.51 -9.58
C ASN A 60 -7.20 2.28 -9.98
N SER A 61 -8.36 1.70 -9.71
CA SER A 61 -9.64 2.39 -9.87
C SER A 61 -10.41 2.49 -8.56
N ASN A 62 -11.56 3.14 -8.63
CA ASN A 62 -12.53 3.23 -7.55
C ASN A 62 -13.95 3.16 -8.12
N ALA A 63 -14.97 3.35 -7.27
CA ALA A 63 -16.38 3.28 -7.66
C ALA A 63 -16.79 4.20 -8.81
N ARG A 64 -16.01 5.27 -9.09
CA ARG A 64 -16.38 6.32 -10.04
C ARG A 64 -15.48 6.34 -11.27
N SER A 65 -14.17 6.15 -11.12
CA SER A 65 -13.24 6.17 -12.26
C SER A 65 -11.92 5.46 -11.96
N ILE A 66 -11.07 5.40 -12.99
CA ILE A 66 -9.64 5.09 -12.86
C ILE A 66 -8.91 6.30 -12.26
N HIS A 67 -7.95 6.06 -11.36
CA HIS A 67 -7.06 7.11 -10.86
C HIS A 67 -6.14 7.60 -12.00
N THR A 68 -5.99 8.91 -12.16
CA THR A 68 -5.12 9.47 -13.24
C THR A 68 -3.63 9.29 -12.97
N THR A 69 -3.26 8.99 -11.73
CA THR A 69 -1.90 8.70 -11.30
C THR A 69 -1.72 7.19 -11.11
N HIS A 70 -0.64 6.64 -11.66
CA HIS A 70 -0.28 5.25 -11.41
C HIS A 70 0.13 5.06 -9.94
N SER A 71 -0.20 3.92 -9.36
CA SER A 71 0.22 3.54 -8.01
C SER A 71 1.60 2.88 -8.01
N GLN A 72 1.97 2.26 -9.14
CA GLN A 72 3.26 1.61 -9.31
C GLN A 72 3.74 1.72 -10.77
N LYS A 73 5.04 1.90 -10.94
CA LYS A 73 5.74 1.75 -12.21
C LYS A 73 6.77 0.63 -12.04
N ILE A 74 6.75 -0.33 -12.95
CA ILE A 74 7.66 -1.47 -12.96
C ILE A 74 8.54 -1.36 -14.19
N ARG A 75 9.84 -1.14 -13.99
CA ARG A 75 10.80 -1.04 -15.10
C ARG A 75 11.40 -2.40 -15.40
N ALA A 76 11.78 -2.60 -16.65
CA ALA A 76 12.60 -3.75 -17.07
C ALA A 76 13.79 -3.98 -16.13
N THR A 77 14.54 -2.92 -15.83
CA THR A 77 15.73 -2.92 -14.96
C THR A 77 15.46 -3.37 -13.53
N ASP A 78 14.25 -3.16 -13.02
CA ASP A 78 13.88 -3.51 -11.65
C ASP A 78 13.59 -5.02 -11.53
N CYS A 79 13.26 -5.67 -12.64
CA CYS A 79 12.93 -7.09 -12.69
C CYS A 79 14.15 -7.96 -13.02
N ARG A 80 14.83 -7.66 -14.14
CA ARG A 80 16.02 -8.38 -14.59
C ARG A 80 16.79 -7.56 -15.61
N GLN A 81 18.11 -7.71 -15.63
CA GLN A 81 18.92 -7.19 -16.74
C GLN A 81 18.56 -7.89 -18.07
N LYS A 82 18.79 -7.18 -19.17
CA LYS A 82 18.61 -7.66 -20.56
C LYS A 82 17.16 -7.85 -21.02
N LEU A 83 16.22 -7.15 -20.41
CA LEU A 83 14.81 -7.15 -20.84
C LEU A 83 14.56 -5.95 -21.75
N GLN A 84 14.29 -6.21 -23.02
CA GLN A 84 14.01 -5.15 -24.01
C GLN A 84 12.54 -5.17 -24.40
N PHE A 85 11.97 -4.00 -24.68
CA PHE A 85 10.54 -3.85 -25.00
C PHE A 85 9.61 -4.39 -23.91
N PHE A 86 10.03 -4.31 -22.64
CA PHE A 86 9.24 -4.78 -21.52
C PHE A 86 7.91 -4.03 -21.44
N GLY A 87 6.79 -4.77 -21.38
CA GLY A 87 5.45 -4.19 -21.45
C GLY A 87 4.88 -4.11 -22.88
N GLN A 88 5.51 -4.74 -23.87
CA GLN A 88 4.95 -4.79 -25.23
C GLN A 88 3.64 -5.59 -25.31
N SER A 89 3.45 -6.54 -24.39
CA SER A 89 2.19 -7.21 -24.13
C SER A 89 2.02 -7.37 -22.63
N VAL A 90 0.78 -7.27 -22.16
CA VAL A 90 0.44 -7.46 -20.75
C VAL A 90 -0.88 -8.23 -20.70
N ASP A 91 -0.99 -9.14 -19.75
CA ASP A 91 -2.23 -9.82 -19.37
C ASP A 91 -2.24 -10.05 -17.85
N GLY A 92 -3.42 -10.28 -17.26
CA GLY A 92 -3.53 -10.50 -15.83
C GLY A 92 -4.95 -10.78 -15.37
N GLY A 93 -5.18 -10.67 -14.06
CA GLY A 93 -6.51 -10.88 -13.46
C GLY A 93 -6.81 -12.32 -13.04
N LEU A 94 -5.83 -13.21 -13.20
CA LEU A 94 -5.87 -14.58 -12.69
C LEU A 94 -4.79 -14.76 -11.63
N ASP A 95 -5.08 -15.57 -10.63
CA ASP A 95 -4.07 -16.05 -9.69
C ASP A 95 -3.32 -17.23 -10.33
N LEU A 96 -2.08 -16.99 -10.73
CA LEU A 96 -1.21 -17.98 -11.35
C LEU A 96 -0.33 -18.68 -10.32
N THR A 97 -0.26 -18.16 -9.09
CA THR A 97 0.61 -18.66 -8.03
C THR A 97 -0.14 -19.36 -6.89
N ASP A 98 -1.46 -19.44 -6.97
CA ASP A 98 -2.38 -20.07 -6.00
C ASP A 98 -2.23 -19.46 -4.58
N ASP A 99 -2.04 -18.15 -4.51
CA ASP A 99 -1.92 -17.39 -3.26
C ASP A 99 -3.17 -16.54 -2.93
N GLY A 100 -4.15 -16.58 -3.82
CA GLY A 100 -5.41 -15.86 -3.78
C GLY A 100 -5.30 -14.39 -4.18
N TYR A 101 -4.27 -13.98 -4.92
CA TYR A 101 -4.13 -12.64 -5.50
C TYR A 101 -3.98 -12.72 -7.02
N ALA A 102 -4.51 -11.72 -7.72
CA ALA A 102 -4.36 -11.66 -9.17
C ALA A 102 -2.91 -11.32 -9.55
N ASP A 103 -2.34 -12.12 -10.44
CA ASP A 103 -1.00 -11.94 -10.98
C ASP A 103 -1.03 -11.26 -12.35
N ILE A 104 0.12 -10.77 -12.79
CA ILE A 104 0.28 -10.15 -14.12
C ILE A 104 1.40 -10.84 -14.90
N ALA A 105 1.16 -11.11 -16.17
CA ALA A 105 2.15 -11.57 -17.13
C ALA A 105 2.55 -10.41 -18.05
N VAL A 106 3.85 -10.17 -18.17
CA VAL A 106 4.43 -9.07 -18.96
C VAL A 106 5.38 -9.64 -20.01
N GLY A 107 5.08 -9.40 -21.28
CA GLY A 107 5.95 -9.75 -22.39
C GLY A 107 7.08 -8.75 -22.59
N SER A 108 8.23 -9.27 -23.01
CA SER A 108 9.37 -8.53 -23.52
C SER A 108 9.96 -9.27 -24.73
N LEU A 109 11.00 -8.75 -25.36
CA LEU A 109 11.64 -9.41 -26.49
C LEU A 109 12.19 -10.78 -26.06
N GLY A 110 11.64 -11.85 -26.65
CA GLY A 110 12.05 -13.24 -26.41
C GLY A 110 11.77 -13.77 -25.00
N ASN A 111 11.09 -13.02 -24.13
CA ASN A 111 10.85 -13.43 -22.74
C ASN A 111 9.43 -13.02 -22.29
N VAL A 112 8.92 -13.73 -21.28
CA VAL A 112 7.71 -13.37 -20.54
C VAL A 112 8.04 -13.43 -19.05
N MET A 113 7.63 -12.42 -18.29
CA MET A 113 7.75 -12.41 -16.83
C MET A 113 6.38 -12.51 -16.21
N VAL A 114 6.23 -13.38 -15.22
CA VAL A 114 5.05 -13.40 -14.35
C VAL A 114 5.41 -12.66 -13.06
N LEU A 115 4.67 -11.61 -12.74
CA LEU A 115 4.84 -10.80 -11.55
C LEU A 115 3.69 -11.09 -10.61
N ARG A 116 4.04 -11.52 -9.41
CA ARG A 116 3.10 -11.88 -8.35
C ARG A 116 2.65 -10.66 -7.58
N SER A 117 1.35 -10.55 -7.32
CA SER A 117 0.82 -9.51 -6.42
C SER A 117 1.16 -9.79 -4.96
N ARG A 118 1.42 -8.73 -4.18
CA ARG A 118 1.71 -8.86 -2.74
C ARG A 118 0.45 -8.55 -1.93
N PRO A 119 0.20 -9.27 -0.82
CA PRO A 119 -0.88 -8.95 0.09
C PRO A 119 -0.86 -7.48 0.52
N VAL A 120 -2.00 -6.79 0.37
CA VAL A 120 -2.19 -5.41 0.84
C VAL A 120 -2.93 -5.41 2.17
N VAL A 121 -2.38 -4.68 3.15
CA VAL A 121 -2.96 -4.56 4.50
C VAL A 121 -3.39 -3.12 4.72
N LYS A 122 -4.69 -2.91 4.97
CA LYS A 122 -5.22 -1.64 5.48
C LYS A 122 -5.33 -1.72 7.00
N ALA A 123 -4.54 -0.92 7.70
CA ALA A 123 -4.56 -0.83 9.16
C ALA A 123 -5.10 0.55 9.57
N ARG A 124 -6.20 0.57 10.32
CA ARG A 124 -6.75 1.77 10.95
C ARG A 124 -6.37 1.77 12.42
N ALA A 125 -5.47 2.66 12.81
CA ALA A 125 -5.10 2.86 14.20
C ALA A 125 -6.12 3.72 14.94
N PHE A 126 -6.39 3.39 16.20
CA PHE A 126 -7.21 4.20 17.10
C PHE A 126 -6.79 3.98 18.56
N MET A 127 -7.06 4.96 19.41
CA MET A 127 -6.73 4.91 20.84
C MET A 127 -8.00 4.70 21.67
N ARG A 128 -7.90 3.87 22.71
CA ARG A 128 -8.92 3.75 23.77
C ARG A 128 -8.36 4.32 25.06
N PHE A 129 -9.17 5.09 25.80
CA PHE A 129 -8.76 5.72 27.05
C PHE A 129 -9.72 5.36 28.17
N GLN A 130 -9.19 5.08 29.35
CA GLN A 130 -9.96 4.84 30.56
C GLN A 130 -9.36 5.65 31.72
N PRO A 131 -10.06 6.66 32.26
CA PRO A 131 -11.36 7.17 31.79
C PRO A 131 -11.25 7.91 30.44
N GLU A 132 -12.35 7.99 29.68
CA GLU A 132 -12.40 8.74 28.42
C GLU A 132 -12.29 10.26 28.62
N LYS A 133 -12.68 10.76 29.79
CA LYS A 133 -12.65 12.17 30.15
C LYS A 133 -11.94 12.35 31.49
N ILE A 134 -11.05 13.34 31.54
CA ILE A 134 -10.31 13.70 32.75
C ILE A 134 -11.06 14.86 33.40
N SER A 135 -11.54 14.66 34.63
CA SER A 135 -12.14 15.74 35.41
C SER A 135 -11.05 16.55 36.11
N LEU A 136 -11.07 17.87 35.94
CA LEU A 136 -10.17 18.79 36.64
C LEU A 136 -10.43 18.85 38.16
N LEU A 137 -11.59 18.37 38.59
CA LEU A 137 -12.00 18.34 39.99
C LEU A 137 -11.65 17.01 40.68
N SER A 138 -11.19 16.02 39.92
CA SER A 138 -10.82 14.71 40.47
C SER A 138 -9.35 14.69 40.88
N ASN A 139 -9.06 14.01 42.00
CA ASN A 139 -7.67 13.73 42.42
C ASN A 139 -7.01 12.62 41.58
N THR A 140 -7.77 11.90 40.74
CA THR A 140 -7.21 10.85 39.89
C THR A 140 -6.47 11.45 38.69
N LYS A 141 -5.15 11.48 38.76
CA LYS A 141 -4.25 11.92 37.69
C LYS A 141 -3.83 10.81 36.73
N ILE A 142 -4.42 9.62 36.82
CA ILE A 142 -4.01 8.44 36.04
C ILE A 142 -5.02 8.18 34.93
N VAL A 143 -4.50 7.93 33.73
CA VAL A 143 -5.28 7.52 32.55
C VAL A 143 -4.63 6.31 31.93
N ASN A 144 -5.39 5.24 31.72
CA ASN A 144 -4.92 4.08 30.98
C ASN A 144 -5.29 4.24 29.51
N ALA A 145 -4.31 4.06 28.62
CA ALA A 145 -4.47 4.19 27.19
C ALA A 145 -4.07 2.89 26.48
N SER A 146 -4.83 2.47 25.47
CA SER A 146 -4.48 1.32 24.64
C SER A 146 -4.52 1.73 23.17
N LEU A 147 -3.43 1.46 22.45
CA LEU A 147 -3.38 1.61 20.99
C LEU A 147 -3.96 0.35 20.36
N CYS A 148 -4.95 0.52 19.49
CA CYS A 148 -5.64 -0.56 18.80
C CYS A 148 -5.60 -0.38 17.28
N PHE A 149 -5.74 -1.48 16.55
CA PHE A 149 -5.75 -1.50 15.09
C PHE A 149 -6.92 -2.33 14.54
N ASP A 150 -7.69 -1.76 13.62
CA ASP A 150 -8.60 -2.51 12.75
C ASP A 150 -7.88 -2.83 11.43
N ILE A 151 -7.77 -4.11 11.08
CA ILE A 151 -6.94 -4.58 9.95
C ILE A 151 -7.79 -5.32 8.92
N THR A 152 -7.69 -4.91 7.65
CA THR A 152 -8.48 -5.47 6.53
C THR A 152 -7.70 -5.48 5.20
N PRO A 153 -7.87 -6.50 4.33
CA PRO A 153 -8.30 -7.86 4.65
C PRO A 153 -7.27 -8.58 5.54
N PHE A 154 -7.72 -9.57 6.32
CA PHE A 154 -6.88 -10.30 7.27
C PHE A 154 -6.87 -11.80 6.98
N LYS A 155 -6.06 -12.23 6.01
CA LYS A 155 -5.74 -13.65 5.83
C LYS A 155 -4.73 -14.06 6.92
N LYS A 156 -5.22 -14.59 8.05
CA LYS A 156 -4.41 -14.98 9.22
C LYS A 156 -3.13 -15.77 8.88
N GLU A 157 -3.23 -16.64 7.88
CA GLU A 157 -2.16 -17.50 7.41
C GLU A 157 -0.95 -16.74 6.86
N GLU A 158 -1.19 -15.63 6.14
CA GLU A 158 -0.12 -14.81 5.55
C GLU A 158 0.63 -13.97 6.58
N PHE A 159 -0.04 -13.66 7.69
CA PHE A 159 0.48 -12.74 8.71
C PHE A 159 0.86 -13.42 10.02
N LYS A 160 1.10 -14.75 9.98
CA LYS A 160 1.40 -15.56 11.17
C LYS A 160 2.57 -15.05 12.02
N LYS A 161 3.53 -14.37 11.40
CA LYS A 161 4.72 -13.82 12.05
C LYS A 161 4.85 -12.31 11.87
N THR A 162 3.76 -11.63 11.55
CA THR A 162 3.76 -10.19 11.26
C THR A 162 3.41 -9.40 12.50
N TYR A 163 4.11 -8.29 12.67
CA TYR A 163 3.92 -7.39 13.79
C TYR A 163 4.07 -5.94 13.32
N LEU A 164 3.35 -5.05 13.98
CA LEU A 164 3.44 -3.61 13.77
C LEU A 164 4.38 -3.01 14.82
N TYR A 165 5.37 -2.26 14.37
CA TYR A 165 6.08 -1.35 15.24
C TYR A 165 5.23 -0.10 15.43
N TYR A 166 5.10 0.34 16.68
CA TYR A 166 4.43 1.59 16.99
C TYR A 166 5.31 2.47 17.87
N GLU A 167 5.08 3.77 17.73
CA GLU A 167 5.63 4.82 18.55
C GLU A 167 4.49 5.78 18.89
N LEU A 168 4.37 6.11 20.17
CA LEU A 168 3.37 7.02 20.70
C LEU A 168 4.03 8.29 21.19
N GLU A 169 3.47 9.41 20.76
CA GLU A 169 3.85 10.72 21.24
C GLU A 169 2.63 11.41 21.85
N LEU A 170 2.84 12.06 22.99
CA LEU A 170 1.80 12.73 23.74
C LEU A 170 1.92 14.24 23.55
N ASP A 171 0.78 14.93 23.45
CA ASP A 171 0.71 16.39 23.42
C ASP A 171 1.63 17.04 22.34
N VAL A 172 1.80 16.37 21.18
CA VAL A 172 2.71 16.77 20.08
C VAL A 172 2.49 18.23 19.63
N SER A 173 1.25 18.71 19.68
CA SER A 173 0.89 20.08 19.26
C SER A 173 0.89 21.10 20.40
N MET A 174 1.18 20.70 21.64
CA MET A 174 1.14 21.59 22.81
C MET A 174 2.51 22.17 23.13
N LYS A 175 2.54 23.44 23.53
CA LYS A 175 3.77 24.13 23.97
C LYS A 175 4.33 23.56 25.27
N GLU A 176 3.44 23.15 26.17
CA GLU A 176 3.78 22.50 27.44
C GLU A 176 3.04 21.17 27.52
N ARG A 177 3.75 20.13 27.98
CA ARG A 177 3.17 18.79 28.15
C ARG A 177 2.23 18.80 29.36
N ARG A 178 1.02 18.27 29.19
CA ARG A 178 0.02 18.11 30.26
C ARG A 178 -0.11 16.66 30.72
N ILE A 179 0.49 15.75 29.97
CA ILE A 179 0.44 14.32 30.23
C ILE A 179 1.80 13.71 29.93
N ALA A 180 2.18 12.71 30.72
CA ALA A 180 3.44 12.00 30.59
C ALA A 180 3.22 10.49 30.67
N PHE A 181 4.08 9.74 30.00
CA PHE A 181 4.19 8.29 30.23
C PHE A 181 4.67 8.05 31.66
N ASN A 182 4.10 7.05 32.33
CA ASN A 182 4.64 6.60 33.61
C ASN A 182 6.00 5.90 33.38
N THR A 183 6.89 5.90 34.39
CA THR A 183 8.29 5.43 34.29
C THR A 183 8.43 3.97 33.86
N GLU A 184 7.40 3.15 34.12
CA GLU A 184 7.37 1.73 33.77
C GLU A 184 6.78 1.47 32.37
N THR A 185 6.32 2.50 31.66
CA THR A 185 5.62 2.37 30.38
C THR A 185 6.49 2.82 29.21
N SER A 186 6.56 1.99 28.16
CA SER A 186 7.29 2.31 26.94
C SER A 186 6.39 3.02 25.93
N SER A 187 6.87 4.13 25.37
CA SER A 187 6.22 4.82 24.25
C SER A 187 6.34 4.06 22.92
N ARG A 188 7.25 3.10 22.83
CA ARG A 188 7.51 2.28 21.65
C ARG A 188 7.23 0.81 21.93
N GLY A 189 6.78 0.09 20.92
CA GLY A 189 6.52 -1.33 21.07
C GLY A 189 6.28 -2.06 19.77
N LYS A 190 5.95 -3.34 19.92
CA LYS A 190 5.59 -4.25 18.83
C LYS A 190 4.25 -4.90 19.15
N LEU A 191 3.33 -4.87 18.19
CA LEU A 191 2.04 -5.55 18.29
C LEU A 191 1.98 -6.69 17.28
N TYR A 192 1.86 -7.93 17.75
CA TYR A 192 1.69 -9.08 16.87
C TYR A 192 0.23 -9.17 16.42
N LEU A 193 0.03 -9.16 15.10
CA LEU A 193 -1.30 -9.04 14.52
C LEU A 193 -2.22 -10.24 14.79
N LEU A 194 -1.64 -11.40 15.11
CA LEU A 194 -2.41 -12.58 15.49
C LEU A 194 -2.81 -12.65 16.96
N SER A 195 -2.08 -11.99 17.86
CA SER A 195 -2.28 -12.18 19.30
C SER A 195 -3.35 -11.26 19.88
N SER A 196 -3.38 -10.01 19.42
CA SER A 196 -4.30 -8.99 19.91
C SER A 196 -4.27 -7.82 18.94
N ASN A 197 -5.43 -7.18 18.75
CA ASN A 197 -5.53 -5.95 17.98
C ASN A 197 -5.18 -4.71 18.82
N CYS A 198 -4.99 -4.86 20.13
CA CYS A 198 -4.67 -3.77 21.05
C CYS A 198 -3.43 -4.06 21.88
N THR A 199 -2.67 -3.01 22.20
CA THR A 199 -1.57 -3.07 23.17
C THR A 199 -2.09 -3.35 24.58
N GLN A 200 -1.20 -3.82 25.46
CA GLN A 200 -1.46 -3.76 26.89
C GLN A 200 -1.72 -2.30 27.32
N PRO A 201 -2.50 -2.06 28.39
CA PRO A 201 -2.75 -0.71 28.87
C PRO A 201 -1.45 0.03 29.20
N ILE A 202 -1.33 1.23 28.64
CA ILE A 202 -0.24 2.17 28.85
C ILE A 202 -0.74 3.19 29.86
N THR A 203 -0.13 3.16 31.05
CA THR A 203 -0.45 4.10 32.13
C THR A 203 0.16 5.47 31.86
N LEU A 204 -0.69 6.48 31.81
CA LEU A 204 -0.33 7.88 31.63
C LEU A 204 -0.66 8.67 32.89
N THR A 205 0.16 9.68 33.17
CA THR A 205 -0.01 10.58 34.31
C THR A 205 -0.23 12.00 33.81
N VAL A 206 -1.32 12.62 34.27
CA VAL A 206 -1.62 14.04 34.07
C VAL A 206 -0.73 14.85 35.00
N LEU A 207 -0.05 15.86 34.46
CA LEU A 207 0.90 16.72 35.19
C LEU A 207 0.14 17.75 36.05
#